data_AF-A0A1F3YD63-F1
#
_entry.id   AF-A0A1F3YD63-F1
#
_cell.length_a   1.000
_cell.length_b   1.000
_cell.length_c   1.000
_cell.angle_alpha   90.00
_cell.angle_beta   90.00
_cell.angle_gamma   90.00
#
_symmetry.space_group_name_H-M   'P 1'
#
loop_
_entity.id
_entity.type
_entity.pdbx_description
1 polymer ?
#
loop_
_entity_poly.entity_id
_entity_poly.type
_entity_poly.pdbx_seq_one_letter_code
_entity_poly.pdbx_strand_id
1 'polypeptide(L)'
;MKMNRRMTITMVAGLALFMGGCGQNNSQNNLVKDVQLRTFEQNGASYVEVASLFNTGATQLASFELPIFNPEKPSEVYGRIAVRQVLTGNATGFELGLAVNLTEVAHLNLVDKYLPNGTPIPVGGLGNTPVIGVPVGGSGARIYVAYGPNVALIGAALPIREFDGMTDAPVNVFPMFEFGEGVRGIAGIFTGTEKKQSGIALFVDAGPALNPAPITSKLLAGDGAVRAPAASALKFKSIRAPSDETYQVNYRLYKLNKKRAVLHPSVR
;
A
#
# COMPACT_ATOMS: atom_id res chain seq x y z
N MET A 1 -54.45 60.59 16.31
CA MET A 1 -53.84 61.93 16.14
C MET A 1 -52.33 61.79 16.34
N LYS A 2 -51.57 62.13 15.30
CA LYS A 2 -50.12 62.46 15.23
C LYS A 2 -49.09 61.56 15.97
N MET A 3 -48.54 60.63 15.17
CA MET A 3 -47.12 60.49 14.78
C MET A 3 -46.01 60.98 15.73
N ASN A 4 -45.09 60.06 16.04
CA ASN A 4 -43.62 60.22 16.09
C ASN A 4 -43.06 58.77 16.07
N ARG A 5 -42.54 58.14 15.01
CA ARG A 5 -41.79 58.52 13.81
C ARG A 5 -40.52 59.31 14.11
N ARG A 6 -39.62 58.70 14.87
CA ARG A 6 -38.16 58.88 14.82
C ARG A 6 -37.51 57.74 15.60
N MET A 7 -36.34 57.30 15.13
CA MET A 7 -35.31 56.61 15.91
C MET A 7 -35.36 55.08 15.98
N THR A 8 -35.10 54.42 14.83
CA THR A 8 -34.25 53.21 14.81
C THR A 8 -33.65 53.00 13.40
N ILE A 9 -32.80 53.93 12.96
CA ILE A 9 -31.87 53.71 11.84
C ILE A 9 -30.49 53.63 12.47
N THR A 10 -30.11 52.47 13.00
CA THR A 10 -28.71 52.14 13.29
C THR A 10 -28.58 50.63 13.47
N MET A 11 -27.58 50.03 12.81
CA MET A 11 -26.99 48.74 13.18
C MET A 11 -27.57 47.46 12.54
N VAL A 12 -27.63 47.38 11.20
CA VAL A 12 -27.55 46.10 10.46
C VAL A 12 -26.61 46.27 9.26
N ALA A 13 -25.33 46.52 9.53
CA ALA A 13 -24.28 46.64 8.51
C ALA A 13 -22.93 46.17 9.07
N GLY A 14 -22.87 44.93 9.55
CA GLY A 14 -21.67 44.41 10.21
C GLY A 14 -21.62 42.90 10.38
N LEU A 15 -22.17 42.12 9.43
CA LEU A 15 -22.13 40.66 9.49
C LEU A 15 -21.94 40.02 8.11
N ALA A 16 -20.92 40.47 7.35
CA ALA A 16 -20.65 39.92 6.02
C ALA A 16 -19.15 39.79 5.65
N LEU A 17 -18.23 39.78 6.62
CA LEU A 17 -16.79 39.78 6.33
C LEU A 17 -15.94 38.91 7.28
N PHE A 18 -16.28 37.64 7.51
CA PHE A 18 -15.34 36.66 8.11
C PHE A 18 -15.51 35.21 7.63
N MET A 19 -15.95 34.98 6.38
CA MET A 19 -15.85 33.66 5.74
C MET A 19 -14.99 33.67 4.47
N GLY A 20 -14.02 34.59 4.41
CA GLY A 20 -12.81 34.39 3.63
C GLY A 20 -11.86 33.47 4.40
N GLY A 21 -12.27 32.22 4.63
CA GLY A 21 -11.34 31.17 5.00
C GLY A 21 -10.47 30.89 3.79
N CYS A 22 -9.32 31.58 3.71
CA CYS A 22 -8.23 31.17 2.84
C CYS A 22 -8.03 29.68 3.04
N GLY A 23 -8.25 28.90 1.97
CA GLY A 23 -7.92 27.49 1.91
C GLY A 23 -6.43 27.33 2.15
N GLN A 24 -6.07 27.22 3.42
CA GLN A 24 -4.72 26.97 3.86
C GLN A 24 -4.45 25.52 3.46
N ASN A 25 -3.66 25.37 2.39
CA ASN A 25 -3.24 24.11 1.80
C ASN A 25 -3.22 22.98 2.83
N ASN A 26 -4.21 22.09 2.71
CA ASN A 26 -4.42 20.89 3.52
C ASN A 26 -3.35 19.81 3.26
N SER A 27 -2.07 20.19 3.22
CA SER A 27 -0.94 19.27 3.15
C SER A 27 -0.57 18.67 4.51
N GLN A 28 -1.26 19.03 5.60
CA GLN A 28 -0.95 18.53 6.95
C GLN A 28 -1.60 17.21 7.33
N ASN A 29 -2.57 16.69 6.56
CA ASN A 29 -3.25 15.44 6.89
C ASN A 29 -3.17 14.38 5.78
N ASN A 30 -2.10 14.41 4.99
CA ASN A 30 -1.89 13.39 3.98
C ASN A 30 -1.43 12.10 4.67
N LEU A 31 -2.27 11.07 4.61
CA LEU A 31 -2.00 9.74 5.19
C LEU A 31 -0.73 9.15 4.59
N VAL A 32 -0.47 9.40 3.29
CA VAL A 32 0.78 9.06 2.62
C VAL A 32 1.64 10.33 2.51
N LYS A 33 2.86 10.28 3.05
CA LYS A 33 3.83 11.38 2.98
C LYS A 33 4.73 11.29 1.74
N ASP A 34 5.18 10.08 1.43
CA ASP A 34 6.15 9.84 0.37
C ASP A 34 5.99 8.42 -0.18
N VAL A 35 6.35 8.24 -1.45
CA VAL A 35 6.53 6.91 -2.06
C VAL A 35 7.74 6.96 -2.97
N GLN A 36 8.63 6.01 -2.75
CA GLN A 36 9.84 5.83 -3.53
C GLN A 36 9.72 4.54 -4.33
N LEU A 37 9.91 4.66 -5.64
CA LEU A 37 9.98 3.54 -6.57
C LEU A 37 11.42 3.42 -7.05
N ARG A 38 11.99 2.22 -6.99
CA ARG A 38 13.27 1.92 -7.62
C ARG A 38 13.25 0.56 -8.30
N THR A 39 13.97 0.47 -9.40
CA THR A 39 14.23 -0.77 -10.11
C THR A 39 15.72 -1.07 -10.04
N PHE A 40 16.10 -2.33 -9.81
CA PHE A 40 17.50 -2.73 -9.79
C PHE A 40 17.65 -4.18 -10.23
N GLU A 41 18.84 -4.54 -10.69
CA GLU A 41 19.17 -5.92 -11.02
C GLU A 41 19.98 -6.57 -9.90
N GLN A 42 19.66 -7.81 -9.56
CA GLN A 42 20.41 -8.60 -8.60
C GLN A 42 20.47 -10.04 -9.09
N ASN A 43 21.69 -10.56 -9.27
CA ASN A 43 21.93 -11.93 -9.77
C ASN A 43 21.26 -12.22 -11.13
N GLY A 44 21.19 -11.23 -12.02
CA GLY A 44 20.57 -11.38 -13.34
C GLY A 44 19.03 -11.37 -13.33
N ALA A 45 18.39 -11.13 -12.18
CA ALA A 45 16.96 -10.94 -12.07
C ALA A 45 16.62 -9.47 -11.82
N SER A 46 15.52 -9.00 -12.41
CA SER A 46 15.03 -7.63 -12.23
C SER A 46 14.13 -7.54 -11.00
N TYR A 47 14.46 -6.61 -10.11
CA TYR A 47 13.70 -6.30 -8.92
C TYR A 47 13.03 -4.93 -9.03
N VAL A 48 11.82 -4.85 -8.50
CA VAL A 48 11.14 -3.58 -8.22
C VAL A 48 10.96 -3.45 -6.73
N GLU A 49 11.26 -2.27 -6.22
CA GLU A 49 11.02 -1.90 -4.85
C GLU A 49 10.17 -0.64 -4.75
N VAL A 50 9.13 -0.72 -3.93
CA VAL A 50 8.24 0.37 -3.57
C VAL A 50 8.36 0.56 -2.07
N ALA A 51 8.72 1.77 -1.62
CA ALA A 51 8.70 2.13 -0.20
C ALA A 51 7.76 3.32 -0.02
N SER A 52 6.78 3.21 0.87
CA SER A 52 5.82 4.29 1.14
C SER A 52 5.84 4.68 2.60
N LEU A 53 5.98 5.97 2.88
CA LEU A 53 5.90 6.53 4.22
C LEU A 53 4.47 6.97 4.52
N PHE A 54 3.93 6.46 5.62
CA PHE A 54 2.61 6.80 6.12
C PHE A 54 2.69 7.67 7.37
N ASN A 55 1.85 8.70 7.44
CA ASN A 55 1.60 9.48 8.66
C ASN A 55 0.42 8.89 9.41
N THR A 56 0.67 8.27 10.56
CA THR A 56 -0.40 7.65 11.35
C THR A 56 -0.74 8.43 12.62
N GLY A 57 -0.23 9.65 12.75
CA GLY A 57 -0.37 10.42 13.99
C GLY A 57 0.26 9.63 15.14
N ALA A 58 -0.51 9.36 16.21
CA ALA A 58 -0.04 8.62 17.38
C ALA A 58 -0.09 7.08 17.23
N THR A 59 -0.61 6.56 16.12
CA THR A 59 -0.78 5.10 15.94
C THR A 59 0.55 4.46 15.57
N GLN A 60 0.99 3.50 16.37
CA GLN A 60 2.21 2.73 16.14
C GLN A 60 1.84 1.33 15.64
N LEU A 61 2.42 0.92 14.51
CA LEU A 61 2.36 -0.47 14.04
C LEU A 61 3.63 -1.20 14.43
N ALA A 62 3.52 -2.48 14.80
CA ALA A 62 4.68 -3.32 15.01
C ALA A 62 5.48 -3.43 13.70
N SER A 63 6.81 -3.40 13.80
CA SER A 63 7.67 -3.65 12.64
C SER A 63 7.74 -5.14 12.35
N PHE A 64 7.65 -5.51 11.08
CA PHE A 64 7.78 -6.91 10.64
C PHE A 64 8.28 -6.98 9.20
N GLU A 65 8.81 -8.15 8.83
CA GLU A 65 9.22 -8.46 7.47
C GLU A 65 8.66 -9.85 7.10
N LEU A 66 7.91 -9.90 6.01
CA LEU A 66 7.29 -11.12 5.48
C LEU A 66 7.93 -11.47 4.14
N PRO A 67 8.60 -12.63 4.02
CA PRO A 67 9.07 -13.12 2.73
C PRO A 67 7.89 -13.53 1.84
N ILE A 68 8.04 -13.29 0.55
CA ILE A 68 7.11 -13.72 -0.50
C ILE A 68 7.66 -15.03 -1.05
N PHE A 69 7.04 -16.14 -0.71
CA PHE A 69 7.47 -17.45 -1.19
C PHE A 69 6.85 -17.78 -2.53
N ASN A 70 7.57 -18.58 -3.33
CA ASN A 70 6.98 -19.26 -4.47
C ASN A 70 5.92 -20.27 -3.95
N PRO A 71 4.64 -20.15 -4.36
CA PRO A 71 3.60 -21.06 -3.91
C PRO A 71 3.78 -22.49 -4.43
N GLU A 72 4.44 -22.67 -5.57
CA GLU A 72 4.77 -23.99 -6.13
C GLU A 72 6.04 -24.59 -5.49
N LYS A 73 7.00 -23.73 -5.10
CA LYS A 73 8.28 -24.14 -4.48
C LYS A 73 8.64 -23.26 -3.27
N PRO A 74 8.12 -23.54 -2.07
CA PRO A 74 8.29 -22.67 -0.89
C PRO A 74 9.73 -22.42 -0.43
N SER A 75 10.73 -23.13 -0.98
CA SER A 75 12.15 -22.85 -0.78
C SER A 75 12.66 -21.62 -1.53
N GLU A 76 11.93 -21.15 -2.53
CA GLU A 76 12.26 -19.98 -3.34
C GLU A 76 11.54 -18.74 -2.80
N VAL A 77 12.27 -17.62 -2.72
CA VAL A 77 11.74 -16.33 -2.23
C VAL A 77 11.74 -15.33 -3.38
N TYR A 78 10.55 -14.89 -3.76
CA TYR A 78 10.33 -13.88 -4.80
C TYR A 78 10.44 -12.46 -4.31
N GLY A 79 10.53 -12.25 -3.00
CA GLY A 79 10.77 -10.94 -2.45
C GLY A 79 10.33 -10.83 -1.00
N ARG A 80 9.95 -9.62 -0.58
CA ARG A 80 9.54 -9.32 0.78
C ARG A 80 8.58 -8.15 0.86
N ILE A 81 7.75 -8.16 1.89
CA ILE A 81 7.03 -7.00 2.41
C ILE A 81 7.65 -6.66 3.76
N ALA A 82 7.91 -5.38 4.02
CA ALA A 82 8.35 -4.90 5.31
C ALA A 82 7.45 -3.76 5.78
N VAL A 83 7.09 -3.78 7.06
CA VAL A 83 6.55 -2.62 7.77
C VAL A 83 7.59 -2.20 8.79
N ARG A 84 8.00 -0.93 8.77
CA ARG A 84 9.02 -0.39 9.67
C ARG A 84 8.48 0.87 10.33
N GLN A 85 8.69 1.01 11.63
CA GLN A 85 8.41 2.28 12.29
C GLN A 85 9.43 3.33 11.83
N VAL A 86 8.94 4.50 11.48
CA VAL A 86 9.80 5.64 11.12
C VAL A 86 9.48 6.80 12.04
N LEU A 87 10.52 7.33 12.68
CA LEU A 87 10.46 8.55 13.46
C LEU A 87 10.95 9.69 12.57
N THR A 88 10.02 10.51 12.06
CA THR A 88 10.37 11.67 11.23
C THR A 88 10.06 12.95 12.00
N GLY A 89 11.04 13.45 12.75
CA GLY A 89 10.87 14.62 13.62
C GLY A 89 9.87 14.36 14.76
N ASN A 90 8.84 15.22 14.87
CA ASN A 90 7.81 15.13 15.92
C ASN A 90 6.63 14.20 15.56
N ALA A 91 6.66 13.55 14.40
CA ALA A 91 5.57 12.68 13.94
C ALA A 91 6.03 11.21 13.91
N THR A 92 5.22 10.33 14.49
CA THR A 92 5.35 8.89 14.33
C THR A 92 4.64 8.44 13.06
N GLY A 93 5.30 7.57 12.30
CA GLY A 93 4.75 6.98 11.09
C GLY A 93 5.30 5.58 10.87
N PHE A 94 4.94 4.99 9.73
CA PHE A 94 5.54 3.73 9.31
C PHE A 94 5.89 3.76 7.82
N GLU A 95 6.90 2.99 7.45
CA GLU A 95 7.27 2.72 6.07
C GLU A 95 6.75 1.33 5.70
N LEU A 96 5.96 1.26 4.63
CA LEU A 96 5.62 0.00 3.95
C LEU A 96 6.57 -0.18 2.76
N GLY A 97 7.48 -1.13 2.89
CA GLY A 97 8.39 -1.56 1.83
C GLY A 97 7.87 -2.82 1.15
N LEU A 98 7.91 -2.85 -0.17
CA LEU A 98 7.65 -4.01 -1.02
C LEU A 98 8.84 -4.15 -1.95
N ALA A 99 9.50 -5.31 -1.96
CA ALA A 99 10.54 -5.61 -2.95
C ALA A 99 10.21 -6.96 -3.60
N VAL A 100 10.12 -6.99 -4.93
CA VAL A 100 9.65 -8.14 -5.71
C VAL A 100 10.58 -8.41 -6.88
N ASN A 101 10.93 -9.67 -7.09
CA ASN A 101 11.56 -10.18 -8.29
C ASN A 101 10.48 -10.29 -9.39
N LEU A 102 10.49 -9.35 -10.33
CA LEU A 102 9.49 -9.33 -11.41
C LEU A 102 9.67 -10.49 -12.38
N THR A 103 10.90 -10.92 -12.62
CA THR A 103 11.21 -12.02 -13.55
C THR A 103 10.52 -13.30 -13.13
N GLU A 104 10.54 -13.60 -11.82
CA GLU A 104 9.90 -14.79 -11.29
C GLU A 104 8.38 -14.65 -11.15
N VAL A 105 7.90 -13.50 -10.68
CA VAL A 105 6.45 -13.29 -10.49
C VAL A 105 5.69 -13.30 -11.81
N ALA A 106 6.31 -12.85 -12.91
CA ALA A 106 5.70 -12.89 -14.24
C ALA A 106 5.38 -14.30 -14.75
N HIS A 107 6.01 -15.34 -14.19
CA HIS A 107 5.74 -16.74 -14.56
C HIS A 107 4.62 -17.38 -13.75
N LEU A 108 4.07 -16.68 -12.75
CA LEU A 108 3.01 -17.23 -11.90
C LEU A 108 1.63 -17.15 -12.56
N ASN A 109 0.94 -18.29 -12.61
CA ASN A 109 -0.43 -18.39 -13.12
C ASN A 109 -1.47 -18.18 -12.01
N LEU A 110 -1.35 -17.07 -11.25
CA LEU A 110 -2.21 -16.78 -10.10
C LEU A 110 -3.07 -15.54 -10.37
N VAL A 111 -4.14 -15.70 -11.14
CA VAL A 111 -5.02 -14.58 -11.48
C VAL A 111 -5.95 -14.25 -10.31
N ASP A 112 -5.72 -13.11 -9.66
CA ASP A 112 -6.59 -12.59 -8.60
C ASP A 112 -6.61 -11.05 -8.61
N LYS A 113 -7.82 -10.48 -8.77
CA LYS A 113 -8.07 -9.05 -8.89
C LYS A 113 -8.79 -8.46 -7.67
N TYR A 114 -8.88 -9.22 -6.58
CA TYR A 114 -9.64 -8.84 -5.39
C TYR A 114 -8.72 -8.63 -4.18
N LEU A 115 -9.06 -7.60 -3.41
CA LEU A 115 -8.54 -7.36 -2.07
C LEU A 115 -8.91 -8.50 -1.12
N PRO A 116 -8.25 -8.62 0.05
CA PRO A 116 -8.56 -9.68 1.02
C PRO A 116 -10.02 -9.67 1.52
N ASN A 117 -10.72 -8.52 1.45
CA ASN A 117 -12.15 -8.42 1.76
C ASN A 117 -13.08 -8.79 0.60
N GLY A 118 -12.55 -9.30 -0.51
CA GLY A 118 -13.31 -9.69 -1.68
C GLY A 118 -13.75 -8.53 -2.59
N THR A 119 -13.42 -7.28 -2.25
CA THR A 119 -13.71 -6.15 -3.13
C THR A 119 -12.66 -6.00 -4.23
N PRO A 120 -12.99 -5.43 -5.41
CA PRO A 120 -12.00 -5.23 -6.48
C PRO A 120 -10.88 -4.28 -6.07
N ILE A 121 -9.69 -4.47 -6.64
CA ILE A 121 -8.57 -3.51 -6.51
C ILE A 121 -9.00 -2.16 -7.11
N PRO A 122 -8.81 -1.03 -6.40
CA PRO A 122 -9.32 0.27 -6.81
C PRO A 122 -8.45 0.95 -7.88
N VAL A 123 -7.99 0.21 -8.89
CA VAL A 123 -7.14 0.72 -9.98
C VAL A 123 -7.90 0.60 -11.31
N GLY A 124 -8.00 1.71 -12.04
CA GLY A 124 -8.64 1.74 -13.36
C GLY A 124 -7.85 0.96 -14.42
N GLY A 125 -8.52 0.53 -15.50
CA GLY A 125 -7.84 -0.14 -16.62
C GLY A 125 -7.54 -1.64 -16.41
N LEU A 126 -7.96 -2.23 -15.28
CA LEU A 126 -7.80 -3.66 -14.99
C LEU A 126 -8.86 -4.57 -15.65
N GLY A 127 -9.83 -4.03 -16.38
CA GLY A 127 -11.01 -4.78 -16.84
C GLY A 127 -10.70 -6.08 -17.60
N ASN A 128 -9.77 -6.02 -18.56
CA ASN A 128 -9.30 -7.19 -19.34
C ASN A 128 -7.84 -7.55 -19.06
N THR A 129 -7.20 -6.88 -18.11
CA THR A 129 -5.79 -7.11 -17.80
C THR A 129 -5.69 -8.15 -16.69
N PRO A 130 -5.00 -9.28 -16.90
CA PRO A 130 -4.80 -10.25 -15.83
C PRO A 130 -3.99 -9.61 -14.70
N VAL A 131 -4.48 -9.78 -13.48
CA VAL A 131 -3.79 -9.35 -12.25
C VAL A 131 -3.25 -10.59 -11.57
N ILE A 132 -1.93 -10.63 -11.37
CA ILE A 132 -1.26 -11.70 -10.63
C ILE A 132 -1.33 -11.35 -9.15
N GLY A 133 -2.10 -12.12 -8.38
CA GLY A 133 -2.23 -11.98 -6.94
C GLY A 133 -1.45 -13.04 -6.19
N VAL A 134 -0.31 -12.67 -5.61
CA VAL A 134 0.57 -13.58 -4.87
C VAL A 134 0.24 -13.52 -3.37
N PRO A 135 -0.27 -14.60 -2.75
CA PRO A 135 -0.48 -14.63 -1.31
C PRO A 135 0.86 -14.64 -0.56
N VAL A 136 0.93 -13.88 0.53
CA VAL A 136 2.15 -13.76 1.36
C VAL A 136 1.94 -14.53 2.66
N GLY A 137 2.35 -15.79 2.67
CA GLY A 137 2.19 -16.68 3.82
C GLY A 137 0.72 -16.90 4.21
N GLY A 138 0.46 -17.05 5.51
CA GLY A 138 -0.89 -17.31 6.05
C GLY A 138 -1.61 -16.07 6.60
N SER A 139 -1.07 -14.86 6.41
CA SER A 139 -1.61 -13.62 7.00
C SER A 139 -2.84 -13.08 6.29
N GLY A 140 -3.13 -13.56 5.07
CA GLY A 140 -4.11 -12.94 4.16
C GLY A 140 -3.53 -11.75 3.39
N ALA A 141 -2.26 -11.40 3.60
CA ALA A 141 -1.57 -10.39 2.80
C ALA A 141 -1.39 -10.89 1.36
N ARG A 142 -1.46 -9.95 0.42
CA ARG A 142 -1.41 -10.22 -1.01
C ARG A 142 -0.60 -9.16 -1.72
N ILE A 143 0.11 -9.57 -2.76
CA ILE A 143 0.83 -8.69 -3.68
C ILE A 143 0.16 -8.79 -5.04
N TYR A 144 0.05 -7.66 -5.71
CA TYR A 144 -0.60 -7.57 -6.99
C TYR A 144 0.39 -7.03 -8.00
N VAL A 145 0.49 -7.72 -9.13
CA VAL A 145 1.24 -7.27 -10.30
C VAL A 145 0.31 -7.38 -11.51
N ALA A 146 0.21 -6.33 -12.31
CA ALA A 146 -0.52 -6.38 -13.56
C ALA A 146 0.22 -5.58 -14.63
N TYR A 147 0.21 -6.08 -15.86
CA TYR A 147 0.81 -5.40 -17.00
C TYR A 147 -0.07 -5.59 -18.23
N GLY A 148 -0.42 -4.47 -18.88
CA GLY A 148 -1.27 -4.45 -20.05
C GLY A 148 -1.24 -3.11 -20.77
N PRO A 149 -2.06 -2.93 -21.82
CA PRO A 149 -1.97 -1.75 -22.70
C PRO A 149 -2.11 -0.39 -21.99
N ASN A 150 -2.85 -0.31 -20.89
CA ASN A 150 -3.07 0.96 -20.19
C ASN A 150 -2.80 0.86 -18.68
N VAL A 151 -2.09 -0.18 -18.24
CA VAL A 151 -1.85 -0.43 -16.83
C VAL A 151 -0.50 -1.12 -16.62
N ALA A 152 0.25 -0.60 -15.67
CA ALA A 152 1.47 -1.24 -15.15
C ALA A 152 1.46 -1.09 -13.64
N LEU A 153 0.81 -2.05 -12.99
CA LEU A 153 0.46 -2.03 -11.59
C LEU A 153 1.41 -2.89 -10.77
N ILE A 154 1.88 -2.33 -9.66
CA ILE A 154 2.42 -3.10 -8.54
C ILE A 154 1.76 -2.61 -7.25
N GLY A 155 1.43 -3.52 -6.34
CA GLY A 155 0.86 -3.13 -5.06
C GLY A 155 0.82 -4.26 -4.05
N ALA A 156 0.45 -3.92 -2.83
CA ALA A 156 0.27 -4.87 -1.74
C ALA A 156 -0.96 -4.49 -0.91
N ALA A 157 -1.69 -5.51 -0.45
CA ALA A 157 -2.72 -5.40 0.56
C ALA A 157 -2.31 -6.22 1.78
N LEU A 158 -2.37 -5.60 2.95
CA LEU A 158 -1.90 -6.15 4.20
C LEU A 158 -3.04 -6.08 5.23
N PRO A 159 -3.65 -7.23 5.55
CA PRO A 159 -4.59 -7.31 6.65
C PRO A 159 -3.91 -6.98 7.98
N ILE A 160 -4.59 -6.17 8.79
CA ILE A 160 -4.19 -5.77 10.14
C ILE A 160 -5.26 -6.31 11.07
N ARG A 161 -4.87 -7.19 11.99
CA ARG A 161 -5.81 -7.91 12.86
C ARG A 161 -6.58 -6.95 13.76
N GLU A 162 -5.96 -5.84 14.13
CA GLU A 162 -6.53 -4.78 14.95
C GLU A 162 -7.67 -4.04 14.23
N PHE A 163 -7.78 -4.16 12.90
CA PHE A 163 -8.85 -3.55 12.12
C PHE A 163 -10.02 -4.51 11.84
N ASP A 164 -9.88 -5.80 12.20
CA ASP A 164 -10.92 -6.80 11.97
C ASP A 164 -12.17 -6.47 12.82
N GLY A 165 -13.35 -6.52 12.20
CA GLY A 165 -14.62 -6.29 12.90
C GLY A 165 -14.92 -4.83 13.28
N MET A 166 -14.18 -3.86 12.73
CA MET A 166 -14.48 -2.43 12.93
C MET A 166 -15.80 -1.98 12.28
N THR A 167 -16.31 -2.73 11.30
CA THR A 167 -17.46 -2.34 10.48
C THR A 167 -18.33 -3.54 10.15
N ASP A 168 -19.66 -3.37 10.17
CA ASP A 168 -20.63 -4.41 9.78
C ASP A 168 -20.76 -4.58 8.25
N ALA A 169 -20.11 -3.72 7.47
CA ALA A 169 -20.07 -3.77 6.01
C ALA A 169 -18.67 -3.43 5.49
N PRO A 170 -18.24 -3.99 4.33
CA PRO A 170 -16.96 -3.62 3.73
C PRO A 170 -16.92 -2.14 3.34
N VAL A 171 -15.93 -1.41 3.85
CA VAL A 171 -15.67 0.00 3.52
C VAL A 171 -14.25 0.13 3.00
N ASN A 172 -14.12 0.77 1.84
CA ASN A 172 -12.84 0.98 1.19
C ASN A 172 -12.62 2.48 1.00
N VAL A 173 -11.54 3.01 1.55
CA VAL A 173 -11.16 4.42 1.42
C VAL A 173 -9.76 4.48 0.83
N PHE A 174 -9.68 4.89 -0.43
CA PHE A 174 -8.45 4.86 -1.23
C PHE A 174 -8.22 6.19 -1.96
N PRO A 175 -7.66 7.20 -1.27
CA PRO A 175 -7.22 8.42 -1.95
C PRO A 175 -6.18 8.11 -3.03
N MET A 176 -6.38 8.70 -4.21
CA MET A 176 -5.40 8.70 -5.29
C MET A 176 -4.44 9.89 -5.11
N PHE A 177 -3.19 9.69 -5.49
CA PHE A 177 -2.15 10.69 -5.52
C PHE A 177 -1.29 10.50 -6.77
N GLU A 178 -0.65 11.56 -7.25
CA GLU A 178 0.19 11.53 -8.45
C GLU A 178 1.63 11.89 -8.08
N PHE A 179 2.59 11.19 -8.67
CA PHE A 179 4.02 11.41 -8.41
C PHE A 179 4.70 12.25 -9.49
N GLY A 180 3.95 12.60 -10.54
CA GLY A 180 4.50 13.16 -11.78
C GLY A 180 4.75 12.08 -12.83
N GLU A 181 5.06 12.52 -14.05
CA GLU A 181 5.49 11.67 -15.17
C GLU A 181 4.53 10.51 -15.51
N GLY A 182 3.24 10.62 -15.19
CA GLY A 182 2.24 9.60 -15.47
C GLY A 182 2.23 8.43 -14.49
N VAL A 183 2.88 8.52 -13.34
CA VAL A 183 2.79 7.52 -12.26
C VAL A 183 1.75 7.94 -11.22
N ARG A 184 0.81 7.04 -10.94
CA ARG A 184 -0.29 7.24 -9.99
C ARG A 184 -0.13 6.29 -8.81
N GLY A 185 -0.36 6.80 -7.61
CA GLY A 185 -0.43 6.05 -6.37
C GLY A 185 -1.84 6.01 -5.84
N ILE A 186 -2.24 4.89 -5.25
CA ILE A 186 -3.49 4.73 -4.53
C ILE A 186 -3.19 3.98 -3.26
N ALA A 187 -3.51 4.55 -2.11
CA ALA A 187 -3.24 3.92 -0.83
C ALA A 187 -4.36 4.23 0.15
N GLY A 188 -4.61 3.32 1.06
CA GLY A 188 -5.69 3.52 2.01
C GLY A 188 -6.06 2.28 2.78
N ILE A 189 -7.28 2.30 3.29
CA ILE A 189 -7.80 1.28 4.21
C ILE A 189 -8.91 0.53 3.49
N PHE A 190 -8.91 -0.79 3.68
CA PHE A 190 -10.03 -1.65 3.32
C PHE A 190 -10.54 -2.33 4.60
N THR A 191 -11.84 -2.51 4.72
CA THR A 191 -12.46 -3.23 5.84
C THR A 191 -13.34 -4.36 5.34
N GLY A 192 -13.57 -5.36 6.19
CA GLY A 192 -14.51 -6.44 5.94
C GLY A 192 -15.11 -6.96 7.24
N THR A 193 -16.05 -7.89 7.12
CA THR A 193 -16.82 -8.43 8.24
C THR A 193 -16.15 -9.64 8.89
N GLU A 194 -15.22 -10.30 8.20
CA GLU A 194 -14.50 -11.47 8.70
C GLU A 194 -13.05 -11.15 9.10
N LYS A 195 -12.42 -12.09 9.80
CA LYS A 195 -11.01 -11.99 10.18
C LYS A 195 -10.12 -11.91 8.95
N LYS A 196 -9.08 -11.08 8.99
CA LYS A 196 -8.12 -10.82 7.90
C LYS A 196 -8.72 -10.14 6.66
N GLN A 197 -9.91 -9.55 6.80
CA GLN A 197 -10.54 -8.76 5.75
C GLN A 197 -10.40 -7.25 5.98
N SER A 198 -9.76 -6.81 7.05
CA SER A 198 -9.48 -5.39 7.26
C SER A 198 -7.99 -5.12 7.27
N GLY A 199 -7.57 -3.99 6.72
CA GLY A 199 -6.16 -3.64 6.64
C GLY A 199 -5.87 -2.42 5.79
N ILE A 200 -4.61 -2.31 5.38
CA ILE A 200 -4.10 -1.24 4.53
C ILE A 200 -3.66 -1.79 3.18
N ALA A 201 -3.81 -1.02 2.12
CA ALA A 201 -3.24 -1.36 0.84
C ALA A 201 -2.60 -0.15 0.16
N LEU A 202 -1.62 -0.44 -0.69
CA LEU A 202 -0.88 0.51 -1.51
C LEU A 202 -0.74 -0.06 -2.91
N PHE A 203 -1.01 0.76 -3.91
CA PHE A 203 -0.94 0.45 -5.32
C PHE A 203 -0.23 1.57 -6.04
N VAL A 204 0.64 1.23 -6.97
CA VAL A 204 1.36 2.14 -7.85
C VAL A 204 1.10 1.69 -9.28
N ASP A 205 0.55 2.57 -10.10
CA ASP A 205 0.26 2.35 -11.50
C ASP A 205 1.07 3.33 -12.38
N ALA A 206 1.96 2.77 -13.19
CA ALA A 206 2.77 3.48 -14.17
C ALA A 206 2.21 3.37 -15.59
N GLY A 207 1.01 2.80 -15.78
CA GLY A 207 0.37 2.66 -17.09
C GLY A 207 0.32 3.97 -17.91
N PRO A 208 -0.10 5.11 -17.33
CA PRO A 208 -0.13 6.37 -18.06
C PRO A 208 1.25 6.87 -18.52
N ALA A 209 2.33 6.54 -17.79
CA ALA A 209 3.70 6.87 -18.17
C ALA A 209 4.16 6.08 -19.41
N LEU A 210 3.73 4.81 -19.50
CA LEU A 210 4.12 3.90 -20.58
C LEU A 210 3.32 4.14 -21.87
N ASN A 211 2.08 4.62 -21.76
CA ASN A 211 1.24 5.01 -22.88
C ASN A 211 0.60 6.37 -22.60
N PRO A 212 1.32 7.48 -22.86
CA PRO A 212 0.80 8.82 -22.65
C PRO A 212 -0.32 9.08 -23.65
N ALA A 213 -1.57 8.88 -23.23
CA ALA A 213 -2.71 9.51 -23.88
C ALA A 213 -2.55 11.04 -23.79
N PRO A 214 -3.09 11.84 -24.73
CA PRO A 214 -3.06 13.29 -24.61
C PRO A 214 -3.83 13.72 -23.35
N ILE A 215 -3.08 14.09 -22.31
CA ILE A 215 -3.58 14.42 -20.97
C ILE A 215 -4.39 15.73 -21.05
N THR A 216 -5.72 15.65 -21.18
CA THR A 216 -6.63 16.79 -20.97
C THR A 216 -6.94 17.02 -19.48
N SER A 217 -5.91 16.94 -18.64
CA SER A 217 -5.98 17.20 -17.20
C SER A 217 -4.87 18.17 -16.78
N LYS A 218 -4.63 19.21 -17.60
CA LYS A 218 -4.05 20.47 -17.11
C LYS A 218 -5.15 21.28 -16.42
N LEU A 219 -5.53 20.91 -15.21
CA LEU A 219 -6.13 21.85 -14.26
C LEU A 219 -5.85 21.34 -12.85
N LEU A 220 -5.06 22.13 -12.10
CA LEU A 220 -4.79 22.03 -10.65
C LEU A 220 -3.57 21.21 -10.17
N ALA A 221 -2.40 21.37 -10.80
CA ALA A 221 -1.13 21.12 -10.10
C ALA A 221 -0.17 22.29 -10.36
N GLY A 222 -0.03 23.14 -9.33
CA GLY A 222 0.94 24.22 -9.33
C GLY A 222 2.36 23.69 -9.31
N ASP A 223 3.25 24.41 -9.98
CA ASP A 223 4.70 24.20 -9.98
C ASP A 223 5.23 24.05 -8.55
N GLY A 224 5.52 22.81 -8.17
CA GLY A 224 6.29 22.47 -6.99
C GLY A 224 7.36 21.49 -7.44
N ALA A 225 8.56 22.00 -7.74
CA ALA A 225 9.72 21.15 -7.98
C ALA A 225 9.98 20.29 -6.73
N VAL A 226 9.61 19.01 -6.81
CA VAL A 226 9.89 18.03 -5.76
C VAL A 226 11.39 17.72 -5.83
N ARG A 227 12.17 18.36 -4.97
CA ARG A 227 13.52 17.90 -4.63
C ARG A 227 13.38 16.57 -3.90
N ALA A 228 13.78 15.49 -4.56
CA ALA A 228 13.96 14.19 -3.93
C ALA A 228 14.88 14.35 -2.70
N PRO A 229 14.43 14.03 -1.47
CA PRO A 229 15.34 13.91 -0.33
C PRO A 229 16.35 12.80 -0.63
N ALA A 230 17.58 12.97 -0.14
CA ALA A 230 18.67 12.02 -0.38
C ALA A 230 18.23 10.59 -0.03
N ALA A 231 18.21 9.72 -1.04
CA ALA A 231 17.77 8.34 -0.96
C ALA A 231 18.48 7.61 0.18
N SER A 232 17.73 7.26 1.23
CA SER A 232 18.15 6.20 2.15
C SER A 232 17.87 4.88 1.46
N ALA A 233 18.80 4.43 0.61
CA ALA A 233 18.74 3.07 0.06
C ALA A 233 18.50 2.09 1.21
N LEU A 234 17.45 1.27 1.13
CA LEU A 234 17.26 0.19 2.10
C LEU A 234 18.53 -0.68 2.07
N LYS A 235 19.36 -0.55 3.10
CA LYS A 235 20.56 -1.38 3.23
C LYS A 235 20.10 -2.73 3.75
N PHE A 236 19.86 -3.64 2.81
CA PHE A 236 19.53 -5.02 3.14
C PHE A 236 20.79 -5.71 3.68
N LYS A 237 20.83 -5.92 5.00
CA LYS A 237 21.57 -7.09 5.49
C LYS A 237 20.78 -8.30 5.01
N SER A 238 21.31 -9.03 4.03
CA SER A 238 20.87 -10.41 3.84
C SER A 238 21.13 -11.11 5.17
N ILE A 239 20.07 -11.44 5.90
CA ILE A 239 20.17 -12.37 7.02
C ILE A 239 20.35 -13.74 6.37
N ARG A 240 21.57 -14.00 5.90
CA ARG A 240 22.02 -15.34 5.57
C ARG A 240 22.33 -15.97 6.92
N ALA A 241 21.43 -16.82 7.42
CA ALA A 241 21.75 -17.61 8.59
C ALA A 241 23.10 -18.33 8.32
N PRO A 242 24.01 -18.42 9.30
CA PRO A 242 25.18 -19.27 9.20
C PRO A 242 24.77 -20.66 8.71
N SER A 243 25.59 -21.34 7.91
CA SER A 243 25.26 -22.65 7.33
C SER A 243 24.71 -23.63 8.37
N ASP A 244 25.24 -23.54 9.59
CA ASP A 244 24.92 -24.44 10.69
C ASP A 244 23.57 -24.13 11.34
N GLU A 245 23.18 -22.85 11.41
CA GLU A 245 21.84 -22.45 11.88
C GLU A 245 20.77 -22.79 10.83
N THR A 246 21.10 -22.65 9.54
CA THR A 246 20.23 -23.06 8.43
C THR A 246 19.94 -24.56 8.48
N TYR A 247 20.96 -25.37 8.79
CA TYR A 247 20.78 -26.81 8.99
C TYR A 247 19.86 -27.13 10.18
N GLN A 248 20.05 -26.46 11.32
CA GLN A 248 19.19 -26.68 12.50
C GLN A 248 17.73 -26.30 12.26
N VAL A 249 17.49 -25.18 11.59
CA VAL A 249 16.14 -24.72 11.22
C VAL A 249 15.48 -25.71 10.26
N ASN A 250 16.17 -26.11 9.19
CA ASN A 250 15.67 -27.08 8.23
C ASN A 250 15.41 -28.46 8.87
N TYR A 251 16.29 -28.90 9.77
CA TYR A 251 16.14 -30.15 10.50
C TYR A 251 14.91 -30.14 11.43
N ARG A 252 14.63 -29.01 12.10
CA ARG A 252 13.44 -28.85 12.94
C ARG A 252 12.16 -28.80 12.11
N LEU A 253 12.16 -28.07 10.99
CA LEU A 253 11.04 -28.04 10.04
C LEU A 253 10.74 -29.44 9.47
N TYR A 254 11.77 -30.19 9.08
CA TYR A 254 11.65 -31.57 8.63
C TYR A 254 11.01 -32.48 9.70
N LYS A 255 11.47 -32.38 10.96
CA LYS A 255 10.88 -33.15 12.08
C LYS A 255 9.41 -32.81 12.33
N LEU A 256 9.04 -31.53 12.23
CA LEU A 256 7.65 -31.09 12.41
C LEU A 256 6.76 -31.61 11.28
N ASN A 257 7.24 -31.58 10.04
CA ASN A 257 6.50 -32.07 8.89
C ASN A 257 6.33 -33.60 8.94
N LYS A 258 7.38 -34.34 9.33
CA LYS A 258 7.31 -35.78 9.56
C LYS A 258 6.35 -36.15 10.70
N LYS A 259 6.31 -35.38 11.79
CA LYS A 259 5.34 -35.60 12.88
C LYS A 259 3.90 -35.29 12.46
N ARG A 260 3.67 -34.28 11.62
CA ARG A 260 2.34 -34.00 11.04
C ARG A 260 1.86 -35.12 10.11
N ALA A 261 2.75 -35.72 9.32
CA ALA A 261 2.42 -36.87 8.48
C ALA A 261 2.02 -38.12 9.30
N VAL A 262 2.53 -38.25 10.53
CA VAL A 262 2.18 -39.36 11.45
C VAL A 262 0.85 -39.13 12.17
N LEU A 263 0.36 -37.88 12.26
CA LEU A 263 -0.93 -37.56 12.91
C LEU A 263 -2.15 -37.78 12.01
N HIS A 264 -1.95 -38.24 10.78
CA HIS A 264 -3.01 -38.80 9.92
C HIS A 264 -2.80 -40.31 9.69
N PRO A 265 -2.91 -41.18 10.72
CA PRO A 265 -3.22 -42.57 10.44
C PRO A 265 -4.69 -42.63 10.01
N SER A 266 -4.92 -43.24 8.85
CA SER A 266 -6.20 -43.59 8.27
C SER A 266 -7.27 -43.92 9.33
N VAL A 267 -8.32 -43.10 9.39
CA VAL A 267 -9.63 -43.54 9.90
C VAL A 267 -10.24 -44.39 8.77
N ARG A 268 -10.26 -45.71 8.99
CA ARG A 268 -11.25 -46.59 8.35
C ARG A 268 -12.48 -46.64 9.25
#